data_AF-A0A7S0ALN9-F1
#
_entry.id   AF-A0A7S0ALN9-F1
#
_cell.length_a   1.000
_cell.length_b   1.000
_cell.length_c   1.000
_cell.angle_alpha   90.00
_cell.angle_beta   90.00
_cell.angle_gamma   90.00
#
_symmetry.space_group_name_H-M   'P 1'
#
loop_
_entity.id
_entity.type
_entity.pdbx_description
1 polymer ?
#
loop_
_entity_poly.entity_id
_entity_poly.type
_entity_poly.pdbx_seq_one_letter_code
_entity_poly.pdbx_strand_id
1 'polypeptide(L)'
;GRRGSWAVRRTAARAPRMEKSKTSSGSTPQVRTMPVSPAPGSAKRRPKGRKHSDSLDSLAESASWKDLETLKARTASAMDRVEYLASTSNLLTDFRASEARDLTLNLRHTLREGGRQNLTLSSSIGKSKSAAALVLEGQRERLGKAGTLTKRVDALTKFVVKQEVQKSGTVAGQAAKNSAKETNVDMLRPYPTYDELYNHLAHTPGLMRDSPMMAVAIRMPYQVPEAARRHGTPFGTPSSTMRSTMRASRKSKSEPEEIEEDP
;
A
#
# COMPACT_ATOMS: atom_id res chain seq x y z
N GLY A 1 -29.59 -37.88 30.18
CA GLY A 1 -29.61 -37.47 28.77
C GLY A 1 -30.79 -36.57 28.50
N ARG A 2 -30.55 -35.34 28.03
CA ARG A 2 -31.60 -34.44 27.52
C ARG A 2 -31.09 -33.86 26.20
N ARG A 3 -31.63 -34.35 25.08
CA ARG A 3 -31.34 -33.84 23.74
C ARG A 3 -32.27 -32.65 23.48
N GLY A 4 -31.74 -31.44 23.55
CA GLY A 4 -32.43 -30.22 23.12
C GLY A 4 -32.33 -30.09 21.60
N SER A 5 -33.47 -30.19 20.92
CA SER A 5 -33.62 -29.97 19.48
C SER A 5 -33.65 -28.46 19.20
N TRP A 6 -32.62 -27.95 18.52
CA TRP A 6 -32.57 -26.56 18.07
C TRP A 6 -33.12 -26.49 16.65
N ALA A 7 -34.39 -26.11 16.53
CA ALA A 7 -35.02 -25.81 15.26
C ALA A 7 -34.44 -24.50 14.68
N VAL A 8 -33.57 -24.64 13.69
CA VAL A 8 -33.01 -23.52 12.92
C VAL A 8 -34.10 -22.91 12.05
N ARG A 9 -34.67 -21.78 12.47
CA ARG A 9 -35.56 -20.97 11.63
C ARG A 9 -34.71 -20.30 10.54
N ARG A 10 -34.79 -20.82 9.32
CA ARG A 10 -34.30 -20.15 8.12
C ARG A 10 -35.21 -18.97 7.79
N THR A 11 -34.80 -17.76 8.18
CA THR A 11 -35.38 -16.53 7.65
C THR A 11 -34.89 -16.34 6.21
N ALA A 12 -35.80 -16.44 5.25
CA ALA A 12 -35.53 -16.11 3.85
C ALA A 12 -35.16 -14.62 3.74
N ALA A 13 -33.90 -14.35 3.45
CA ALA A 13 -33.41 -13.00 3.17
C ALA A 13 -34.00 -12.53 1.82
N ARG A 14 -34.92 -11.57 1.91
CA ARG A 14 -35.52 -10.86 0.78
C ARG A 14 -34.43 -10.10 0.02
N ALA A 15 -34.19 -10.47 -1.23
CA ALA A 15 -33.19 -9.84 -2.08
C ALA A 15 -33.50 -8.35 -2.31
N PRO A 16 -32.50 -7.45 -2.25
CA PRO A 16 -32.69 -6.04 -2.56
C PRO A 16 -32.99 -5.84 -4.06
N ARG A 17 -34.13 -5.21 -4.33
CA ARG A 17 -34.58 -4.76 -5.65
C ARG A 17 -33.62 -3.67 -6.15
N MET A 18 -32.82 -3.96 -7.17
CA MET A 18 -31.98 -2.97 -7.82
C MET A 18 -32.85 -1.96 -8.58
N GLU A 19 -32.99 -0.76 -8.04
CA GLU A 19 -33.48 0.40 -8.77
C GLU A 19 -32.41 0.87 -9.76
N LYS A 20 -32.80 0.96 -11.03
CA LYS A 20 -32.00 1.56 -12.10
C LYS A 20 -31.93 3.06 -11.85
N SER A 21 -30.86 3.54 -11.22
CA SER A 21 -30.53 4.95 -11.15
C SER A 21 -30.14 5.45 -12.54
N LYS A 22 -30.99 6.32 -13.10
CA LYS A 22 -30.67 7.15 -14.27
C LYS A 22 -29.47 8.03 -13.91
N THR A 23 -28.35 7.81 -14.59
CA THR A 23 -27.19 8.70 -14.53
C THR A 23 -27.54 10.03 -15.21
N SER A 24 -27.86 11.03 -14.38
CA SER A 24 -27.90 12.43 -14.78
C SER A 24 -26.50 12.84 -15.27
N SER A 25 -26.45 13.44 -16.45
CA SER A 25 -25.27 14.09 -17.03
C SER A 25 -24.79 15.22 -16.12
N GLY A 26 -23.86 14.90 -15.23
CA GLY A 26 -23.19 15.83 -14.35
C GLY A 26 -22.15 16.63 -15.12
N SER A 27 -22.48 17.90 -15.36
CA SER A 27 -21.57 19.04 -15.54
C SER A 27 -20.17 18.78 -14.97
N THR A 28 -19.17 18.77 -15.87
CA THR A 28 -17.75 18.83 -15.52
C THR A 28 -17.46 20.12 -14.75
N PRO A 29 -16.88 20.05 -13.54
CA PRO A 29 -16.39 21.24 -12.86
C PRO A 29 -15.20 21.81 -13.63
N GLN A 30 -15.32 23.06 -14.09
CA GLN A 30 -14.19 23.83 -14.60
C GLN A 30 -13.16 24.02 -13.48
N VAL A 31 -12.09 23.24 -13.52
CA VAL A 31 -10.90 23.47 -12.70
C VAL A 31 -10.19 24.68 -13.28
N ARG A 32 -10.37 25.84 -12.62
CA ARG A 32 -9.54 27.03 -12.85
C ARG A 32 -8.13 26.72 -12.37
N THR A 33 -7.28 26.24 -13.28
CA THR A 33 -5.83 26.13 -13.05
C THR A 33 -5.23 27.53 -12.99
N MET A 34 -4.54 27.84 -11.89
CA MET A 34 -3.72 29.04 -11.80
C MET A 34 -2.53 28.94 -12.78
N PRO A 35 -2.13 30.03 -13.45
CA PRO A 35 -0.91 30.06 -14.26
C PRO A 35 0.31 29.99 -13.33
N VAL A 36 1.00 28.85 -13.33
CA VAL A 36 2.30 28.71 -12.67
C VAL A 36 3.36 29.20 -13.65
N SER A 37 3.94 30.35 -13.37
CA SER A 37 5.10 30.88 -14.10
C SER A 37 6.26 29.87 -14.07
N PRO A 38 6.93 29.58 -15.21
CA PRO A 38 8.07 28.69 -15.22
C PRO A 38 9.26 29.35 -14.53
N ALA A 39 9.75 28.71 -13.46
CA ALA A 39 10.99 29.11 -12.81
C ALA A 39 12.18 28.92 -13.78
N PRO A 40 13.02 29.95 -13.99
CA PRO A 40 14.23 29.82 -14.78
C PRO A 40 15.31 29.13 -13.93
N GLY A 41 15.94 28.09 -14.46
CA GLY A 41 17.25 27.65 -13.95
C GLY A 41 17.35 26.29 -13.27
N SER A 42 16.75 25.23 -13.82
CA SER A 42 17.27 23.88 -13.58
C SER A 42 17.51 23.14 -14.89
N ALA A 43 18.74 23.26 -15.39
CA ALA A 43 19.28 22.44 -16.47
C ALA A 43 19.40 20.98 -16.00
N LYS A 44 18.25 20.31 -15.90
CA LYS A 44 18.15 18.89 -15.59
C LYS A 44 18.63 18.15 -16.83
N ARG A 45 19.89 17.71 -16.80
CA ARG A 45 20.48 16.80 -17.80
C ARG A 45 19.53 15.62 -17.96
N ARG A 46 18.70 15.65 -19.02
CA ARG A 46 17.87 14.51 -19.40
C ARG A 46 18.85 13.36 -19.65
N PRO A 47 18.73 12.20 -18.98
CA PRO A 47 19.54 11.05 -19.32
C PRO A 47 19.30 10.78 -20.80
N LYS A 48 20.38 10.81 -21.60
CA LYS A 48 20.34 10.48 -23.03
C LYS A 48 19.59 9.16 -23.16
N GLY A 49 18.48 9.21 -23.91
CA GLY A 49 17.59 8.09 -24.09
C GLY A 49 18.36 6.84 -24.46
N ARG A 50 18.18 5.78 -23.67
CA ARG A 50 18.52 4.44 -24.11
C ARG A 50 17.69 4.18 -25.36
N LYS A 51 18.37 4.14 -26.52
CA LYS A 51 17.81 3.67 -27.77
C LYS A 51 17.46 2.19 -27.58
N HIS A 52 16.22 1.91 -27.16
CA HIS A 52 15.68 0.54 -27.04
C HIS A 52 14.76 0.18 -28.23
N SER A 53 14.73 1.01 -29.29
CA SER A 53 13.92 0.76 -30.48
C SER A 53 14.39 -0.43 -31.33
N ASP A 54 15.65 -0.86 -31.21
CA ASP A 54 16.25 -1.82 -32.15
C ASP A 54 16.03 -3.30 -31.75
N SER A 55 15.20 -3.57 -30.74
CA SER A 55 15.01 -4.93 -30.19
C SER A 55 13.81 -5.69 -30.73
N LEU A 56 12.87 -5.03 -31.43
CA LEU A 56 11.71 -5.72 -31.99
C LEU A 56 11.97 -6.23 -33.42
N ASP A 57 12.71 -5.47 -34.23
CA ASP A 57 13.03 -5.89 -35.60
C ASP A 57 14.05 -7.04 -35.63
N SER A 58 14.97 -7.10 -34.66
CA SER A 58 15.90 -8.24 -34.52
C SER A 58 15.23 -9.54 -34.09
N LEU A 59 14.01 -9.48 -33.53
CA LEU A 59 13.20 -10.67 -33.26
C LEU A 59 12.45 -11.16 -34.50
N ALA A 60 12.26 -10.31 -35.53
CA ALA A 60 11.46 -10.65 -36.70
C ALA A 60 12.19 -11.58 -37.68
N GLU A 61 13.53 -11.51 -37.76
CA GLU A 61 14.30 -12.21 -38.80
C GLU A 61 14.50 -13.71 -38.54
N SER A 62 14.21 -14.22 -37.35
CA SER A 62 14.33 -15.67 -37.05
C SER A 62 13.48 -16.15 -35.86
N ALA A 63 12.36 -15.50 -35.55
CA ALA A 63 11.50 -15.97 -34.45
C ALA A 63 10.97 -17.38 -34.74
N SER A 64 11.42 -18.36 -33.96
CA SER A 64 10.81 -19.68 -33.95
C SER A 64 9.40 -19.59 -33.36
N TRP A 65 8.51 -20.53 -33.71
CA TRP A 65 7.18 -20.64 -33.09
C TRP A 65 7.26 -20.67 -31.56
N LYS A 66 8.28 -21.34 -31.03
CA LYS A 66 8.56 -21.39 -29.60
C LYS A 66 8.83 -19.99 -29.02
N ASP A 67 9.62 -19.17 -29.70
CA ASP A 67 9.93 -17.82 -29.24
C ASP A 67 8.67 -16.95 -29.23
N LEU A 68 7.80 -17.08 -30.24
CA LEU A 68 6.52 -16.39 -30.27
C LEU A 68 5.62 -16.80 -29.10
N GLU A 69 5.54 -18.09 -28.77
CA GLU A 69 4.76 -18.56 -27.63
C GLU A 69 5.34 -18.06 -26.30
N THR A 70 6.67 -18.07 -26.14
CA THR A 70 7.30 -17.48 -24.94
C THR A 70 7.05 -15.97 -24.84
N LEU A 71 7.02 -15.26 -25.97
CA LEU A 71 6.73 -13.83 -26.03
C LEU A 71 5.29 -13.55 -25.63
N LYS A 72 4.31 -14.36 -26.08
CA LYS A 72 2.91 -14.27 -25.65
C LYS A 72 2.78 -14.46 -24.13
N ALA A 73 3.41 -15.51 -23.60
CA ALA A 73 3.42 -15.79 -22.16
C ALA A 73 4.05 -14.63 -21.36
N ARG A 74 5.19 -14.11 -21.81
CA ARG A 74 5.86 -12.94 -21.19
C ARG A 74 4.97 -11.69 -21.24
N THR A 75 4.31 -11.45 -22.36
CA THR A 75 3.40 -10.30 -22.54
C THR A 75 2.20 -10.42 -21.60
N ALA A 76 1.56 -11.60 -21.54
CA ALA A 76 0.46 -11.85 -20.62
C ALA A 76 0.89 -11.68 -19.16
N SER A 77 2.07 -12.18 -18.78
CA SER A 77 2.66 -12.00 -17.45
C SER A 77 2.95 -10.54 -17.12
N ALA A 78 3.48 -9.76 -18.07
CA ALA A 78 3.72 -8.34 -17.89
C ALA A 78 2.41 -7.57 -17.67
N MET A 79 1.36 -7.86 -18.47
CA MET A 79 0.04 -7.26 -18.28
C MET A 79 -0.54 -7.58 -16.91
N ASP A 80 -0.42 -8.83 -16.47
CA ASP A 80 -0.95 -9.27 -15.19
C ASP A 80 -0.22 -8.61 -14.01
N ARG A 81 1.11 -8.49 -14.10
CA ARG A 81 1.90 -7.74 -13.10
C ARG A 81 1.53 -6.28 -13.03
N VAL A 82 1.26 -5.63 -14.16
CA VAL A 82 0.81 -4.23 -14.15
C VAL A 82 -0.54 -4.10 -13.45
N GLU A 83 -1.47 -5.03 -13.69
CA GLU A 83 -2.76 -5.06 -13.00
C GLU A 83 -2.61 -5.32 -11.50
N TYR A 84 -1.73 -6.25 -11.11
CA TYR A 84 -1.38 -6.49 -9.70
C TYR A 84 -0.82 -5.22 -9.04
N LEU A 85 0.18 -4.59 -9.64
CA LEU A 85 0.80 -3.38 -9.09
C LEU A 85 -0.17 -2.19 -9.02
N ALA A 86 -0.99 -1.99 -10.03
CA ALA A 86 -2.02 -0.95 -10.02
C ALA A 86 -3.06 -1.20 -8.91
N SER A 87 -3.53 -2.44 -8.78
CA SER A 87 -4.54 -2.82 -7.77
C SER A 87 -3.97 -2.70 -6.34
N THR A 88 -2.77 -3.22 -6.13
CA THR A 88 -2.08 -3.14 -4.83
C THR A 88 -1.74 -1.71 -4.44
N SER A 89 -1.38 -0.84 -5.38
CA SER A 89 -1.17 0.60 -5.12
C SER A 89 -2.41 1.27 -4.54
N ASN A 90 -3.60 0.97 -5.09
CA ASN A 90 -4.86 1.50 -4.57
C ASN A 90 -5.15 0.94 -3.17
N LEU A 91 -5.01 -0.38 -2.99
CA LEU A 91 -5.21 -1.04 -1.68
C LEU A 91 -4.26 -0.50 -0.61
N LEU A 92 -3.00 -0.27 -0.95
CA LEU A 92 -2.01 0.31 -0.02
C LEU A 92 -2.32 1.77 0.29
N THR A 93 -2.93 2.51 -0.63
CA THR A 93 -3.37 3.89 -0.36
C THR A 93 -4.50 3.91 0.66
N ASP A 94 -5.49 3.03 0.50
CA ASP A 94 -6.59 2.87 1.45
C ASP A 94 -6.09 2.40 2.82
N PHE A 95 -5.20 1.40 2.82
CA PHE A 95 -4.54 0.90 4.02
C PHE A 95 -3.74 1.99 4.74
N ARG A 96 -2.98 2.82 4.02
CA ARG A 96 -2.27 3.96 4.61
C ARG A 96 -3.23 4.97 5.22
N ALA A 97 -4.38 5.22 4.57
CA ALA A 97 -5.38 6.12 5.10
C ALA A 97 -6.03 5.58 6.38
N SER A 98 -6.29 4.27 6.48
CA SER A 98 -6.80 3.65 7.72
C SER A 98 -5.76 3.69 8.84
N GLU A 99 -4.53 3.26 8.56
CA GLU A 99 -3.43 3.29 9.54
C GLU A 99 -3.15 4.71 10.06
N ALA A 100 -3.16 5.72 9.18
CA ALA A 100 -2.98 7.11 9.60
C ALA A 100 -4.08 7.58 10.56
N ARG A 101 -5.34 7.17 10.33
CA ARG A 101 -6.45 7.48 11.24
C ARG A 101 -6.30 6.78 12.57
N ASP A 102 -5.95 5.49 12.55
CA ASP A 102 -5.77 4.68 13.75
C ASP A 102 -4.62 5.20 14.61
N LEU A 103 -3.49 5.55 13.98
CA LEU A 103 -2.36 6.21 14.65
C LEU A 103 -2.78 7.56 15.24
N THR A 104 -3.55 8.36 14.51
CA THR A 104 -4.03 9.65 15.02
C THR A 104 -4.94 9.48 16.23
N LEU A 105 -5.85 8.51 16.20
CA LEU A 105 -6.72 8.18 17.34
C LEU A 105 -5.90 7.68 18.52
N ASN A 106 -4.98 6.74 18.28
CA ASN A 106 -4.09 6.21 19.31
C ASN A 106 -3.28 7.33 19.97
N LEU A 107 -2.68 8.24 19.19
CA LEU A 107 -1.95 9.39 19.74
C LEU A 107 -2.85 10.29 20.58
N ARG A 108 -4.07 10.59 20.13
CA ARG A 108 -5.03 11.40 20.89
C ARG A 108 -5.40 10.77 22.23
N HIS A 109 -5.59 9.45 22.29
CA HIS A 109 -6.02 8.76 23.50
C HIS A 109 -4.87 8.37 24.43
N THR A 110 -3.64 8.22 23.91
CA THR A 110 -2.45 7.79 24.68
C THR A 110 -1.53 8.95 25.10
N LEU A 111 -1.90 10.20 24.80
CA LEU A 111 -1.37 11.42 25.42
C LEU A 111 -1.72 11.48 26.92
N ARG A 112 -1.23 10.52 27.71
CA ARG A 112 -1.15 10.62 29.17
C ARG A 112 0.22 11.17 29.55
N GLU A 113 0.31 11.83 30.71
CA GLU A 113 1.45 12.64 31.21
C GLU A 113 2.78 11.88 31.45
N GLY A 114 3.00 10.70 30.87
CA GLY A 114 4.16 9.83 31.12
C GLY A 114 5.10 9.57 29.93
N GLY A 115 4.95 10.25 28.79
CA GLY A 115 5.96 10.24 27.71
C GLY A 115 6.18 8.92 26.93
N ARG A 116 5.39 7.86 27.13
CA ARG A 116 5.58 6.54 26.47
C ARG A 116 5.09 6.45 25.02
N GLN A 117 5.02 7.55 24.28
CA GLN A 117 4.45 7.59 22.92
C GLN A 117 5.30 6.85 21.89
N ASN A 118 6.63 6.94 22.01
CA ASN A 118 7.56 6.33 21.07
C ASN A 118 7.45 4.80 21.04
N LEU A 119 7.15 4.18 22.18
CA LEU A 119 6.98 2.72 22.28
C LEU A 119 5.70 2.24 21.57
N THR A 120 4.60 2.99 21.73
CA THR A 120 3.33 2.67 21.05
C THR A 120 3.48 2.83 19.53
N LEU A 121 4.17 3.90 19.09
CA LEU A 121 4.43 4.13 17.68
C LEU A 121 5.31 3.03 17.08
N SER A 122 6.43 2.66 17.71
CA SER A 122 7.31 1.61 17.20
C SER A 122 6.59 0.26 17.11
N SER A 123 5.77 -0.10 18.10
CA SER A 123 4.95 -1.32 18.07
C SER A 123 3.93 -1.29 16.92
N SER A 124 3.25 -0.16 16.71
CA SER A 124 2.26 0.00 15.64
C SER A 124 2.89 -0.10 14.25
N ILE A 125 4.09 0.45 14.05
CA ILE A 125 4.84 0.36 12.79
C ILE A 125 5.23 -1.10 12.48
N GLY A 126 5.61 -1.89 13.49
CA GLY A 126 5.88 -3.31 13.31
C GLY A 126 4.65 -4.09 12.83
N LYS A 127 3.48 -3.80 13.41
CA LYS A 127 2.20 -4.42 13.04
C LYS A 127 1.73 -3.98 11.65
N SER A 128 1.92 -2.71 11.29
CA SER A 128 1.51 -2.20 9.98
C SER A 128 2.34 -2.81 8.85
N LYS A 129 3.62 -3.15 9.08
CA LYS A 129 4.44 -3.90 8.12
C LYS A 129 3.85 -5.28 7.80
N SER A 130 3.53 -6.07 8.82
CA SER A 130 2.95 -7.42 8.60
C SER A 130 1.54 -7.34 8.01
N ALA A 131 0.72 -6.37 8.43
CA ALA A 131 -0.58 -6.12 7.83
C ALA A 131 -0.48 -5.74 6.34
N ALA A 132 0.46 -4.87 5.96
CA ALA A 132 0.69 -4.51 4.56
C ALA A 132 1.13 -5.72 3.72
N ALA A 133 1.94 -6.62 4.28
CA ALA A 133 2.33 -7.86 3.60
C ALA A 133 1.11 -8.77 3.33
N LEU A 134 0.18 -8.88 4.28
CA LEU A 134 -1.06 -9.63 4.10
C LEU A 134 -1.98 -9.04 3.02
N VAL A 135 -2.02 -7.71 2.88
CA VAL A 135 -2.77 -7.04 1.80
C VAL A 135 -2.25 -7.45 0.42
N LEU A 136 -0.91 -7.50 0.26
CA LEU A 136 -0.29 -7.93 -0.98
C LEU A 136 -0.53 -9.42 -1.27
N GLU A 137 -0.37 -10.28 -0.27
CA GLU A 137 -0.59 -11.72 -0.44
C GLU A 137 -2.06 -12.02 -0.76
N GLY A 138 -3.01 -11.33 -0.12
CA GLY A 138 -4.43 -11.46 -0.43
C GLY A 138 -4.77 -11.08 -1.89
N GLN A 139 -4.14 -10.03 -2.42
CA GLN A 139 -4.32 -9.66 -3.83
C GLN A 139 -3.65 -10.65 -4.79
N ARG A 140 -2.49 -11.20 -4.41
CA ARG A 140 -1.81 -12.27 -5.17
C ARG A 140 -2.69 -13.52 -5.26
N GLU A 141 -3.25 -13.96 -4.14
CA GLU A 141 -4.18 -15.09 -4.12
C GLU A 141 -5.43 -14.82 -4.96
N ARG A 142 -5.96 -13.60 -4.93
CA ARG A 142 -7.13 -13.22 -5.73
C ARG A 142 -6.88 -13.36 -7.22
N LEU A 143 -5.73 -12.87 -7.72
CA LEU A 143 -5.35 -13.02 -9.13
C LEU A 143 -5.05 -14.47 -9.50
N GLY A 144 -4.38 -15.20 -8.60
CA GLY A 144 -4.12 -16.64 -8.76
C GLY A 144 -5.42 -17.44 -8.91
N LYS A 145 -6.38 -17.25 -7.99
CA LYS A 145 -7.71 -17.90 -8.03
C LYS A 145 -8.51 -17.49 -9.26
N ALA A 146 -8.37 -16.24 -9.70
CA ALA A 146 -9.08 -15.76 -10.88
C ALA A 146 -8.52 -16.33 -12.20
N GLY A 147 -7.29 -16.84 -12.21
CA GLY A 147 -6.63 -17.34 -13.42
C GLY A 147 -6.52 -16.27 -14.51
N THR A 148 -6.25 -15.01 -14.12
CA THR A 148 -6.18 -13.87 -15.05
C THR A 148 -5.11 -14.07 -16.11
N LEU A 149 -3.96 -14.60 -15.70
CA LEU A 149 -2.85 -14.93 -16.59
C LEU A 149 -3.22 -15.95 -17.68
N THR A 150 -3.83 -17.08 -17.30
CA THR A 150 -4.24 -18.11 -18.28
C THR A 150 -5.29 -17.58 -19.24
N LYS A 151 -6.27 -16.82 -18.73
CA LYS A 151 -7.27 -16.12 -19.57
C LYS A 151 -6.64 -15.15 -20.57
N ARG A 152 -5.59 -14.42 -20.16
CA ARG A 152 -4.86 -13.48 -21.03
C ARG A 152 -4.07 -14.24 -22.12
N VAL A 153 -3.39 -15.31 -21.76
CA VAL A 153 -2.70 -16.19 -22.74
C VAL A 153 -3.71 -16.74 -23.74
N ASP A 154 -4.84 -17.27 -23.28
CA ASP A 154 -5.91 -17.79 -24.15
C ASP A 154 -6.47 -16.71 -25.09
N ALA A 155 -6.64 -15.48 -24.60
CA ALA A 155 -7.11 -14.36 -25.40
C ALA A 155 -6.10 -13.98 -26.50
N LEU A 156 -4.80 -13.93 -26.17
CA LEU A 156 -3.73 -13.68 -27.14
C LEU A 156 -3.66 -14.80 -28.18
N THR A 157 -3.78 -16.06 -27.76
CA THR A 157 -3.82 -17.22 -28.66
C THR A 157 -5.01 -17.14 -29.61
N LYS A 158 -6.22 -16.85 -29.11
CA LYS A 158 -7.42 -16.66 -29.96
C LYS A 158 -7.23 -15.53 -30.96
N PHE A 159 -6.64 -14.42 -30.54
CA PHE A 159 -6.34 -13.29 -31.42
C PHE A 159 -5.38 -13.69 -32.55
N VAL A 160 -4.29 -14.36 -32.22
CA VAL A 160 -3.29 -14.81 -33.21
C VAL A 160 -3.90 -15.82 -34.18
N VAL A 161 -4.63 -16.82 -33.69
CA VAL A 161 -5.32 -17.79 -34.55
C VAL A 161 -6.28 -17.08 -35.52
N LYS A 162 -7.07 -16.11 -35.03
CA LYS A 162 -7.98 -15.34 -35.89
C LYS A 162 -7.22 -14.57 -36.97
N GLN A 163 -6.09 -13.95 -36.63
CA GLN A 163 -5.25 -13.22 -37.57
C GLN A 163 -4.61 -14.15 -38.61
N GLU A 164 -4.10 -15.31 -38.21
CA GLU A 164 -3.52 -16.30 -39.12
C GLU A 164 -4.55 -16.88 -40.09
N VAL A 165 -5.77 -17.15 -39.61
CA VAL A 165 -6.88 -17.59 -40.48
C VAL A 165 -7.21 -16.53 -41.53
N GLN A 166 -7.18 -15.24 -41.16
CA GLN A 166 -7.47 -14.14 -42.07
C GLN A 166 -6.36 -13.90 -43.10
N LYS A 167 -5.09 -14.04 -42.70
CA LYS A 167 -3.94 -13.75 -43.57
C LYS A 167 -3.51 -14.93 -44.44
N SER A 168 -3.44 -16.11 -43.84
CA SER A 168 -2.76 -17.29 -44.39
C SER A 168 -3.70 -18.49 -44.57
N GLY A 169 -4.96 -18.37 -44.14
CA GLY A 169 -5.99 -19.39 -44.28
C GLY A 169 -6.10 -20.38 -43.11
N THR A 170 -6.99 -21.36 -43.25
CA THR A 170 -7.37 -22.27 -42.16
C THR A 170 -6.24 -23.19 -41.69
N VAL A 171 -5.35 -23.59 -42.59
CA VAL A 171 -4.19 -24.45 -42.29
C VAL A 171 -3.23 -23.75 -41.33
N ALA A 172 -2.91 -22.48 -41.60
CA ALA A 172 -2.04 -21.68 -40.72
C ALA A 172 -2.69 -21.45 -39.35
N GLY A 173 -4.01 -21.21 -39.32
CA GLY A 173 -4.76 -21.11 -38.06
C GLY A 173 -4.70 -22.39 -37.21
N GLN A 174 -4.75 -23.57 -37.84
CA GLN A 174 -4.61 -24.85 -37.14
C GLN A 174 -3.18 -25.05 -36.63
N ALA A 175 -2.16 -24.70 -37.41
CA ALA A 175 -0.76 -24.75 -36.98
C ALA A 175 -0.52 -23.86 -35.74
N ALA A 176 -1.01 -22.61 -35.77
CA ALA A 176 -0.93 -21.70 -34.63
C ALA A 176 -1.67 -22.24 -33.39
N LYS A 177 -2.84 -22.87 -33.59
CA LYS A 177 -3.59 -23.50 -32.50
C LYS A 177 -2.85 -24.70 -31.90
N ASN A 178 -2.13 -25.48 -32.71
CA ASN A 178 -1.34 -26.61 -32.23
C ASN A 178 -0.09 -26.14 -31.47
N SER A 179 0.60 -25.12 -31.97
CA SER A 179 1.75 -24.52 -31.28
C SER A 179 1.38 -24.00 -29.89
N ALA A 180 0.20 -23.39 -29.73
CA ALA A 180 -0.24 -22.86 -28.45
C ALA A 180 -0.53 -23.94 -27.38
N LYS A 181 -0.73 -25.22 -27.77
CA LYS A 181 -0.95 -26.31 -26.80
C LYS A 181 0.34 -26.69 -26.05
N GLU A 182 1.50 -26.38 -26.63
CA GLU A 182 2.81 -26.68 -26.05
C GLU A 182 3.31 -25.58 -25.11
N THR A 183 2.56 -24.47 -24.99
CA THR A 183 2.97 -23.30 -24.21
C THR A 183 2.85 -23.57 -22.72
N ASN A 184 3.98 -23.90 -22.08
CA ASN A 184 4.07 -24.04 -20.62
C ASN A 184 4.00 -22.67 -19.92
N VAL A 185 2.87 -22.41 -19.27
CA VAL A 185 2.62 -21.18 -18.49
C VAL A 185 3.46 -21.13 -17.20
N ASP A 186 3.99 -22.27 -16.74
CA ASP A 186 4.76 -22.40 -15.50
C ASP A 186 6.12 -21.67 -15.50
N MET A 187 6.63 -21.25 -16.66
CA MET A 187 7.91 -20.51 -16.73
C MET A 187 7.81 -19.02 -16.33
N LEU A 188 6.67 -18.59 -15.79
CA LEU A 188 6.42 -17.19 -15.50
C LEU A 188 6.87 -16.82 -14.10
N ARG A 189 7.70 -15.77 -14.02
CA ARG A 189 8.22 -15.27 -12.74
C ARG A 189 7.06 -14.90 -11.79
N PRO A 190 7.14 -15.28 -10.51
CA PRO A 190 6.10 -15.00 -9.52
C PRO A 190 5.85 -13.49 -9.35
N TYR A 191 4.68 -13.15 -8.79
CA TYR A 191 4.41 -11.77 -8.37
C TYR A 191 5.44 -11.34 -7.32
N PRO A 192 5.83 -10.05 -7.31
CA PRO A 192 6.80 -9.57 -6.34
C PRO A 192 6.24 -9.66 -4.92
N THR A 193 7.04 -10.20 -4.01
CA THR A 193 6.72 -10.26 -2.58
C THR A 193 6.81 -8.86 -1.94
N TYR A 194 6.23 -8.70 -0.75
CA TYR A 194 6.35 -7.44 0.01
C TYR A 194 7.81 -7.07 0.24
N ASP A 195 8.63 -8.04 0.66
CA ASP A 195 10.05 -7.82 0.90
C ASP A 195 10.80 -7.47 -0.39
N GLU A 196 10.46 -8.06 -1.53
CA GLU A 196 11.00 -7.63 -2.83
C GLU A 196 10.65 -6.17 -3.12
N LEU A 197 9.41 -5.73 -2.94
CA LEU A 197 9.02 -4.34 -3.21
C LEU A 197 9.66 -3.36 -2.22
N TYR A 198 9.73 -3.75 -0.94
CA TYR A 198 10.32 -2.97 0.12
C TYR A 198 11.84 -2.84 -0.05
N ASN A 199 12.51 -3.93 -0.43
CA ASN A 199 13.96 -3.99 -0.62
C ASN A 199 14.40 -3.56 -2.03
N HIS A 200 13.59 -3.68 -3.08
CA HIS A 200 13.94 -3.15 -4.41
C HIS A 200 13.92 -1.61 -4.47
N LEU A 201 13.23 -0.97 -3.51
CA LEU A 201 13.38 0.46 -3.24
C LEU A 201 14.62 0.79 -2.41
N ALA A 202 15.47 -0.21 -2.08
CA ALA A 202 16.80 0.05 -1.58
C ALA A 202 17.60 0.68 -2.72
N HIS A 203 17.69 1.99 -2.65
CA HIS A 203 18.95 2.70 -2.64
C HIS A 203 20.13 1.94 -3.25
N THR A 204 20.73 2.53 -4.27
CA THR A 204 22.09 2.16 -4.67
C THR A 204 22.95 2.13 -3.41
N PRO A 205 23.58 0.99 -3.07
CA PRO A 205 24.38 0.88 -1.85
C PRO A 205 25.41 2.02 -1.82
N GLY A 206 25.37 2.82 -0.75
CA GLY A 206 26.23 4.00 -0.57
C GLY A 206 25.57 5.36 -0.80
N LEU A 207 24.35 5.43 -1.34
CA LEU A 207 23.58 6.69 -1.37
C LEU A 207 22.66 6.78 -0.14
N MET A 208 22.49 7.97 0.44
CA MET A 208 21.55 8.19 1.54
C MET A 208 20.12 8.17 1.02
N ARG A 209 19.25 7.46 1.75
CA ARG A 209 17.82 7.42 1.49
C ARG A 209 17.20 8.81 1.57
N ASP A 210 16.63 9.27 0.44
CA ASP A 210 15.66 10.35 0.48
C ASP A 210 14.55 9.92 1.43
N SER A 211 14.50 10.62 2.57
CA SER A 211 13.48 10.36 3.58
C SER A 211 12.15 10.51 2.87
N PRO A 212 11.24 9.51 2.94
CA PRO A 212 9.93 9.66 2.33
C PRO A 212 9.37 10.96 2.87
N MET A 213 9.17 11.95 2.00
CA MET A 213 8.53 13.20 2.40
C MET A 213 7.24 12.78 3.09
N MET A 214 7.18 12.97 4.40
CA MET A 214 6.06 12.52 5.20
C MET A 214 4.82 13.27 4.73
N ALA A 215 4.10 12.68 3.78
CA ALA A 215 2.87 13.24 3.23
C ALA A 215 1.74 13.26 4.27
N VAL A 216 1.95 12.59 5.41
CA VAL A 216 1.17 12.84 6.60
C VAL A 216 1.95 13.88 7.40
N ALA A 217 1.56 15.15 7.24
CA ALA A 217 1.79 16.13 8.28
C ALA A 217 1.10 15.60 9.54
N ILE A 218 1.80 14.75 10.30
CA ILE A 218 1.42 14.44 11.66
C ILE A 218 1.38 15.81 12.30
N ARG A 219 0.17 16.32 12.55
CA ARG A 219 0.01 17.56 13.30
C ARG A 219 0.70 17.30 14.62
N MET A 220 1.94 17.78 14.71
CA MET A 220 2.64 17.87 15.98
C MET A 220 1.64 18.53 16.92
N PRO A 221 1.36 17.93 18.10
CA PRO A 221 0.45 18.54 19.04
C PRO A 221 0.91 19.99 19.22
N TYR A 222 0.00 20.94 19.02
CA TYR A 222 0.33 22.35 19.06
C TYR A 222 1.05 22.63 20.38
N GLN A 223 2.37 22.84 20.29
CA GLN A 223 3.15 23.27 21.44
C GLN A 223 2.83 24.74 21.60
N VAL A 224 2.02 25.05 22.62
CA VAL A 224 1.74 26.43 23.01
C VAL A 224 3.08 27.12 23.23
N PRO A 225 3.43 28.18 22.46
CA PRO A 225 4.66 28.92 22.67
C PRO A 225 4.78 29.35 24.13
N GLU A 226 5.99 29.34 24.71
CA GLU A 226 6.16 29.69 26.13
C GLU A 226 5.61 31.07 26.47
N ALA A 227 5.64 32.01 25.52
CA ALA A 227 5.03 33.32 25.65
C ALA A 227 3.50 33.25 25.87
N ALA A 228 2.82 32.33 25.19
CA ALA A 228 1.38 32.11 25.35
C ALA A 228 1.03 31.35 26.63
N ARG A 229 1.97 30.58 27.22
CA ARG A 229 1.77 29.96 28.54
C ARG A 229 1.64 30.97 29.68
N ARG A 230 2.20 32.17 29.51
CA ARG A 230 2.18 33.26 30.50
C ARG A 230 1.02 34.24 30.29
N HIS A 231 0.26 34.10 29.21
CA HIS A 231 -0.85 34.99 28.92
C HIS A 231 -2.05 34.64 29.81
N GLY A 232 -2.41 35.53 30.73
CA GLY A 232 -3.54 35.35 31.66
C GLY A 232 -3.15 35.01 33.11
N THR A 233 -1.89 34.65 33.38
CA THR A 233 -1.35 34.75 34.74
C THR A 233 -0.96 36.22 34.96
N PRO A 234 -1.58 36.96 35.89
CA PRO A 234 -1.18 38.34 36.17
C PRO A 234 0.30 38.33 36.53
N PHE A 235 1.10 39.01 35.73
CA PHE A 235 2.52 39.20 35.96
C PHE A 235 2.66 39.94 37.29
N GLY A 236 2.97 39.20 38.36
CA GLY A 236 3.35 39.69 39.68
C GLY A 236 2.62 40.94 40.16
N THR A 237 1.49 40.75 40.88
CA THR A 237 1.47 41.43 42.17
C THR A 237 2.37 40.60 43.09
N PRO A 238 3.43 41.17 43.69
CA PRO A 238 4.14 40.51 44.77
C PRO A 238 3.15 40.36 45.92
N SER A 239 2.43 39.23 45.94
CA SER A 239 1.62 38.86 47.09
C SER A 239 2.61 38.57 48.22
N SER A 240 2.85 39.61 49.02
CA SER A 240 3.29 39.55 50.39
C SER A 240 2.39 38.58 51.15
N THR A 241 2.72 37.29 51.07
CA THR A 241 2.15 36.29 51.93
C THR A 241 3.19 36.03 53.01
N MET A 242 3.22 36.93 53.99
CA MET A 242 3.52 36.52 55.35
C MET A 242 2.52 35.42 55.71
N ARG A 243 2.95 34.15 55.71
CA ARG A 243 2.27 33.09 56.46
C ARG A 243 3.21 31.92 56.73
N SER A 244 3.74 31.98 57.95
CA SER A 244 3.79 30.85 58.89
C SER A 244 4.54 29.61 58.42
N THR A 245 5.86 29.66 58.63
CA THR A 245 6.68 28.47 58.89
C THR A 245 6.33 27.87 60.25
N MET A 246 5.23 27.14 60.34
CA MET A 246 5.05 26.13 61.38
C MET A 246 4.34 24.91 60.81
N ARG A 247 5.11 23.95 60.30
CA ARG A 247 4.68 22.55 60.31
C ARG A 247 5.85 21.58 60.38
N ALA A 248 6.13 21.23 61.64
CA ALA A 248 6.61 19.96 62.15
C ALA A 248 7.19 18.95 61.15
N SER A 249 8.50 18.74 61.30
CA SER A 249 9.15 17.45 61.06
C SER A 249 8.29 16.29 61.57
N ARG A 250 7.82 15.45 60.65
CA ARG A 250 7.52 14.05 60.98
C ARG A 250 8.48 13.15 60.20
N LYS A 251 9.44 12.68 60.99
CA LYS A 251 10.36 11.58 60.77
C LYS A 251 9.56 10.28 60.62
N SER A 252 9.61 9.67 59.43
CA SER A 252 9.31 8.24 59.21
C SER A 252 10.44 7.73 58.32
N LYS A 253 11.53 7.26 58.93
CA LYS A 253 11.77 5.86 59.30
C LYS A 253 11.80 4.99 58.03
N SER A 254 13.02 4.82 57.57
CA SER A 254 13.51 3.79 56.65
C SER A 254 13.14 2.39 57.13
N GLU A 255 12.63 1.58 56.21
CA GLU A 255 12.76 0.12 56.23
C GLU A 255 13.28 -0.31 54.85
N PRO A 256 14.45 -0.96 54.80
CA PRO A 256 14.84 -1.83 53.69
C PRO A 256 14.44 -3.27 54.05
N GLU A 257 13.65 -3.92 53.20
CA GLU A 257 13.62 -5.39 53.17
C GLU A 257 14.16 -5.85 51.83
N GLU A 258 15.35 -6.46 51.95
CA GLU A 258 15.94 -7.41 51.02
C GLU A 258 14.97 -8.56 50.77
N ILE A 259 14.80 -8.95 49.50
CA ILE A 259 14.32 -10.29 49.18
C ILE A 259 15.28 -10.89 48.15
N GLU A 260 16.08 -11.79 48.70
CA GLU A 260 16.78 -12.95 48.14
C GLU A 260 16.66 -13.20 46.63
N GLU A 261 17.82 -13.12 45.97
CA GLU A 261 18.16 -14.02 44.88
C GLU A 261 18.33 -15.43 45.42
N ASP A 262 17.77 -16.42 44.75
CA ASP A 262 18.25 -17.80 44.82
C ASP A 262 18.26 -18.42 43.40
N PRO A 263 19.23 -19.30 43.11
CA PRO A 263 19.73 -19.67 41.77
C PRO A 263 18.89 -20.65 40.95
#